data_AF-A0A6V8DVJ3-F1
#
_entry.id   AF-A0A6V8DVJ3-F1
#
_cell.length_a   1.000
_cell.length_b   1.000
_cell.length_c   1.000
_cell.angle_alpha   90.00
_cell.angle_beta   90.00
_cell.angle_gamma   90.00
#
_symmetry.space_group_name_H-M   'P 1'
#
loop_
_entity.id
_entity.type
_entity.pdbx_description
1 polymer ?
#
loop_
_entity_poly.entity_id
_entity_poly.type
_entity_poly.pdbx_seq_one_letter_code
_entity_poly.pdbx_strand_id
1 'polypeptide(L)'
;DDFSFYAMVCEAALEAGLKVADGVDCYIQFGSKSVKDLSEMKGWTKTFEDVGVKLIDPGCGACIGAGPGVSEDSEQVTVSAINRNFQGRSGPGKLYLASPLTVMTSAFTGRITAWKPDVFSQ
;
A
#
# COMPACT_ATOMS: atom_id res chain seq x y z
N ASP A 1 -13.06 -2.92 8.91
CA ASP A 1 -12.97 -2.32 7.57
C ASP A 1 -11.59 -2.67 7.04
N ASP A 2 -11.44 -2.98 5.76
CA ASP A 2 -10.13 -3.37 5.21
C ASP A 2 -9.10 -2.25 5.40
N PHE A 3 -9.59 -1.00 5.46
CA PHE A 3 -8.77 0.17 5.64
C PHE A 3 -8.03 0.21 6.99
N SER A 4 -8.63 -0.37 8.05
CA SER A 4 -7.96 -0.45 9.37
C SER A 4 -6.78 -1.40 9.38
N PHE A 5 -6.68 -2.35 8.43
CA PHE A 5 -5.52 -3.21 8.30
C PHE A 5 -4.30 -2.47 7.76
N TYR A 6 -4.49 -1.50 6.84
CA TYR A 6 -3.39 -0.62 6.44
C TYR A 6 -2.88 0.17 7.65
N ALA A 7 -3.80 0.76 8.42
CA ALA A 7 -3.49 1.54 9.62
C ALA A 7 -2.69 0.72 10.63
N MET A 8 -3.17 -0.48 10.97
CA MET A 8 -2.50 -1.36 11.93
C MET A 8 -1.04 -1.67 11.56
N VAL A 9 -0.74 -1.97 10.29
CA VAL A 9 0.63 -2.25 9.88
C VAL A 9 1.49 -0.98 9.88
N CYS A 10 0.93 0.17 9.49
CA CYS A 10 1.64 1.44 9.52
C CYS A 10 1.94 1.92 10.95
N GLU A 11 1.00 1.71 11.88
CA GLU A 11 1.21 1.99 13.31
C GLU A 11 2.35 1.15 13.87
N ALA A 12 2.36 -0.16 13.59
CA ALA A 12 3.44 -1.04 14.01
C ALA A 12 4.80 -0.65 13.38
N ALA A 13 4.81 -0.23 12.11
CA ALA A 13 6.03 0.26 11.47
C ALA A 13 6.52 1.58 12.11
N LEU A 14 5.60 2.50 12.40
CA LEU A 14 5.90 3.77 13.05
C LEU A 14 6.48 3.55 14.46
N GLU A 15 5.89 2.66 15.25
CA GLU A 15 6.37 2.27 16.58
C GLU A 15 7.77 1.65 16.53
N ALA A 16 8.07 0.88 15.48
CA ALA A 16 9.39 0.31 15.22
C ALA A 16 10.39 1.34 14.64
N GLY A 17 9.99 2.60 14.40
CA GLY A 17 10.83 3.62 13.79
C GLY A 17 11.10 3.39 12.30
N LEU A 18 10.30 2.57 11.63
CA LEU A 18 10.42 2.24 10.21
C LEU A 18 9.66 3.25 9.34
N LYS A 19 10.11 3.33 8.09
CA LYS A 19 9.42 3.97 6.98
C LYS A 19 9.38 3.01 5.80
N VAL A 20 8.59 3.34 4.77
CA VAL A 20 8.62 2.62 3.49
C VAL A 20 10.08 2.44 3.05
N ALA A 21 10.43 1.22 2.64
CA ALA A 21 11.80 0.84 2.36
C ALA A 21 12.39 1.63 1.17
N ASP A 22 13.71 1.83 1.20
CA ASP A 22 14.41 2.48 0.10
C ASP A 22 14.17 1.76 -1.23
N GLY A 23 13.87 2.52 -2.28
CA GLY A 23 13.54 1.98 -3.60
C GLY A 23 12.13 1.41 -3.74
N VAL A 24 11.26 1.55 -2.73
CA VAL A 24 9.86 1.17 -2.81
C VAL A 24 8.97 2.41 -2.85
N ASP A 25 8.05 2.45 -3.81
CA ASP A 25 6.93 3.38 -3.80
C ASP A 25 5.68 2.70 -3.22
N CYS A 26 5.13 3.29 -2.15
CA CYS A 26 3.90 2.79 -1.53
C CYS A 26 2.77 3.81 -1.69
N TYR A 27 1.63 3.33 -2.20
CA TYR A 27 0.45 4.16 -2.44
C TYR A 27 -0.79 3.60 -1.75
N ILE A 28 -1.59 4.49 -1.15
CA ILE A 28 -2.96 4.19 -0.74
C ILE A 28 -3.90 5.14 -1.48
N GLN A 29 -4.81 4.57 -2.27
CA GLN A 29 -5.89 5.33 -2.89
C GLN A 29 -7.19 5.13 -2.13
N PHE A 30 -7.83 6.23 -1.77
CA PHE A 30 -9.14 6.17 -1.11
C PHE A 30 -10.21 5.69 -2.08
N GLY A 31 -11.01 4.69 -1.68
CA GLY A 31 -12.10 4.19 -2.54
C GLY A 31 -13.28 5.15 -2.69
N SER A 32 -13.44 6.10 -1.76
CA SER A 32 -14.49 7.11 -1.76
C SER A 32 -14.12 8.30 -0.88
N LYS A 33 -14.85 9.41 -1.01
CA LYS A 33 -14.74 10.54 -0.10
C LYS A 33 -15.06 10.16 1.35
N SER A 34 -16.05 9.30 1.58
CA SER A 34 -16.40 8.86 2.94
C SER A 34 -15.28 8.08 3.62
N VAL A 35 -14.52 7.26 2.88
CA VAL A 35 -13.35 6.54 3.42
C VAL A 35 -12.22 7.53 3.73
N LYS A 36 -11.99 8.52 2.87
CA LYS A 36 -11.01 9.59 3.12
C LYS A 36 -11.35 10.37 4.40
N ASP A 37 -12.58 10.85 4.50
CA ASP A 37 -13.05 11.63 5.66
C ASP A 37 -12.97 10.79 6.96
N LEU A 38 -13.26 9.48 6.90
CA LEU A 38 -13.08 8.55 8.01
C LEU A 38 -11.60 8.39 8.40
N SER A 39 -10.72 8.24 7.42
CA SER A 39 -9.27 8.12 7.64
C SER A 39 -8.69 9.33 8.35
N GLU A 40 -9.11 10.54 7.93
CA GLU A 40 -8.71 11.79 8.57
C GLU A 40 -9.21 11.87 10.01
N MET A 41 -10.48 11.55 10.25
CA MET A 41 -11.08 11.54 11.59
C MET A 41 -10.41 10.54 12.53
N LYS A 42 -9.95 9.40 12.01
CA LYS A 42 -9.24 8.37 12.78
C LYS A 42 -7.75 8.67 12.98
N GLY A 43 -7.21 9.69 12.31
CA GLY A 43 -5.79 10.02 12.32
C GLY A 43 -4.93 9.10 11.44
N TRP A 44 -5.53 8.13 10.74
CA TRP A 44 -4.82 7.19 9.89
C TRP A 44 -4.07 7.87 8.74
N THR A 45 -4.66 8.91 8.16
CA THR A 45 -4.04 9.72 7.11
C THR A 45 -2.65 10.21 7.55
N LYS A 46 -2.56 10.75 8.77
CA LYS A 46 -1.30 11.23 9.33
C LYS A 46 -0.31 10.08 9.54
N THR A 47 -0.76 8.96 10.10
CA THR A 47 0.09 7.78 10.30
C THR A 47 0.70 7.28 8.98
N PHE A 48 -0.11 7.22 7.91
CA PHE A 48 0.36 6.82 6.58
C PHE A 48 1.44 7.74 6.04
N GLU A 49 1.24 9.05 6.14
CA GLU A 49 2.20 10.04 5.68
C GLU A 49 3.50 10.00 6.51
N ASP A 50 3.40 9.86 7.83
CA ASP A 50 4.55 9.84 8.75
C ASP A 50 5.51 8.66 8.45
N VAL A 51 4.98 7.53 7.96
CA VAL A 51 5.77 6.35 7.54
C VAL A 51 6.12 6.34 6.05
N GLY A 52 5.77 7.38 5.29
CA GLY A 52 6.19 7.56 3.90
C GLY A 52 5.25 7.00 2.83
N VAL A 53 4.00 6.68 3.17
CA VAL A 53 2.99 6.27 2.20
C VAL A 53 2.46 7.48 1.44
N LYS A 54 2.29 7.34 0.12
CA LYS A 54 1.73 8.37 -0.75
C LYS A 54 0.21 8.18 -0.86
N LEU A 55 -0.55 9.19 -0.47
CA LEU A 55 -2.01 9.14 -0.50
C LEU A 55 -2.56 9.69 -1.82
N ILE A 56 -3.56 9.01 -2.37
CA ILE A 56 -4.22 9.38 -3.63
C ILE A 56 -5.71 9.61 -3.35
N ASP A 57 -6.22 10.73 -3.83
CA ASP A 57 -7.62 11.10 -3.71
C ASP A 57 -8.57 10.08 -4.38
N PRO A 58 -9.85 10.04 -3.96
CA PRO A 58 -10.83 9.16 -4.55
C PRO A 58 -10.97 9.36 -6.07
N GLY A 59 -10.89 8.26 -6.82
CA GLY A 59 -11.00 8.29 -8.27
C GLY A 59 -10.66 6.95 -8.91
N CYS A 60 -10.65 6.93 -10.25
CA CYS A 60 -10.03 5.83 -10.99
C CYS A 60 -8.51 5.86 -10.77
N GLY A 61 -7.85 4.70 -10.76
CA GLY A 61 -6.45 4.60 -10.36
C GLY A 61 -5.66 3.47 -11.00
N ALA A 62 -4.56 3.07 -10.36
CA ALA A 62 -3.72 1.96 -10.80
C ALA A 62 -4.51 0.66 -11.00
N CYS A 63 -5.64 0.49 -10.30
CA CYS A 63 -6.55 -0.64 -10.46
C CYS A 63 -7.09 -0.80 -11.90
N ILE A 64 -7.11 0.25 -12.72
CA ILE A 64 -7.47 0.21 -14.15
C ILE A 64 -6.30 0.61 -15.06
N GLY A 65 -5.08 0.67 -14.53
CA GLY A 65 -3.91 1.11 -15.27
C GLY A 65 -3.84 2.63 -15.47
N ALA A 66 -4.64 3.43 -14.75
CA ALA A 66 -4.69 4.88 -14.90
C ALA A 66 -4.32 5.57 -13.59
N GLY A 67 -3.03 5.86 -13.37
CA GLY A 67 -2.57 6.65 -12.23
C GLY A 67 -1.35 6.06 -11.51
N PRO A 68 -0.90 6.70 -10.42
CA PRO A 68 0.28 6.27 -9.67
C PRO A 68 0.12 4.85 -9.09
N GLY A 69 1.21 4.07 -9.07
CA GLY A 69 1.22 2.68 -8.61
C GLY A 69 1.05 1.64 -9.72
N VAL A 70 0.99 2.06 -10.99
CA VAL A 70 1.21 1.17 -12.14
C VAL A 70 2.70 0.95 -12.34
N SER A 71 3.07 -0.21 -12.85
CA SER A 71 4.43 -0.46 -13.31
C SER A 71 4.73 0.30 -14.61
N GLU A 72 5.99 0.66 -14.82
CA GLU A 72 6.50 1.38 -15.99
C GLU A 72 7.38 0.50 -16.90
N ASP A 73 8.00 -0.54 -16.35
CA ASP A 73 8.80 -1.52 -17.07
C ASP A 73 8.48 -2.97 -16.68
N SER A 74 8.97 -3.94 -17.46
CA SER A 74 8.66 -5.37 -17.28
C SER A 74 9.36 -6.03 -16.09
N GLU A 75 10.42 -5.42 -15.56
CA GLU A 75 11.18 -5.96 -14.44
C GLU A 75 10.60 -5.54 -13.08
N GLN A 76 9.87 -4.44 -13.03
CA GLN A 76 9.17 -3.97 -11.84
C GLN A 76 8.19 -5.00 -11.28
N VAL A 77 8.12 -5.03 -9.95
CA VAL A 77 7.23 -5.90 -9.18
C VAL A 77 6.25 -5.02 -8.41
N THR A 78 4.96 -5.27 -8.60
CA THR A 78 3.87 -4.61 -7.86
C THR A 78 3.14 -5.65 -7.01
N VAL A 79 2.91 -5.34 -5.73
CA VAL A 79 2.02 -6.10 -4.85
C VAL A 79 0.84 -5.21 -4.50
N SER A 80 -0.38 -5.67 -4.73
CA SER A 80 -1.57 -4.83 -4.61
C SER A 80 -2.77 -5.56 -4.01
N ALA A 81 -3.61 -4.83 -3.30
CA ALA A 81 -4.87 -5.32 -2.74
C ALA A 81 -6.07 -5.14 -3.70
N ILE A 82 -5.81 -4.89 -4.99
CA ILE A 82 -6.84 -4.95 -6.04
C ILE A 82 -7.30 -6.40 -6.28
N ASN A 83 -8.33 -6.59 -7.10
CA ASN A 83 -8.98 -7.89 -7.30
C ASN A 83 -8.62 -8.60 -8.62
N ARG A 84 -7.75 -8.01 -9.47
CA ARG A 84 -7.40 -8.56 -10.79
C ARG A 84 -5.95 -8.25 -11.14
N ASN A 85 -5.26 -9.23 -11.71
CA ASN A 85 -3.84 -9.12 -12.10
C ASN A 85 -3.50 -9.78 -13.45
N PHE A 86 -4.44 -9.81 -14.41
CA PHE A 86 -4.10 -10.25 -15.77
C PHE A 86 -2.99 -9.36 -16.37
N GLN A 87 -2.22 -9.92 -17.30
CA GLN A 87 -1.09 -9.21 -17.92
C GLN A 87 -1.53 -7.88 -18.55
N GLY A 88 -0.77 -6.81 -18.28
CA GLY A 88 -1.09 -5.45 -18.74
C GLY A 88 -2.15 -4.70 -17.91
N ARG A 89 -2.69 -5.30 -16.85
CA ARG A 89 -3.75 -4.67 -16.03
C ARG A 89 -3.31 -3.37 -15.34
N SER A 90 -2.11 -3.35 -14.79
CA SER A 90 -1.55 -2.21 -14.03
C SER A 90 -0.10 -1.96 -14.45
N GLY A 91 0.10 -1.86 -15.77
CA GLY A 91 1.41 -1.70 -16.38
C GLY A 91 2.02 -3.01 -16.90
N PRO A 92 3.24 -2.95 -17.48
CA PRO A 92 3.90 -4.06 -18.15
C PRO A 92 4.66 -5.01 -17.21
N GLY A 93 4.78 -4.66 -15.92
CA GLY A 93 5.52 -5.43 -14.92
C GLY A 93 4.75 -6.61 -14.32
N LYS A 94 5.33 -7.19 -13.27
CA LYS A 94 4.79 -8.37 -12.56
C LYS A 94 3.86 -7.91 -11.44
N LEU A 95 2.58 -8.28 -11.53
CA LEU A 95 1.54 -7.89 -10.57
C LEU A 95 1.06 -9.07 -9.71
N TYR A 96 1.24 -8.95 -8.40
CA TYR A 96 0.83 -9.92 -7.40
C TYR A 96 -0.33 -9.36 -6.56
N LEU A 97 -1.35 -10.19 -6.36
CA LEU A 97 -2.47 -9.84 -5.47
C LEU A 97 -2.17 -10.32 -4.05
N ALA A 98 -2.41 -9.48 -3.06
CA ALA A 98 -2.23 -9.83 -1.67
C ALA A 98 -3.20 -9.08 -0.76
N SER A 99 -3.30 -9.52 0.50
CA SER A 99 -4.10 -8.80 1.51
C SER A 99 -3.50 -7.43 1.83
N PRO A 100 -4.30 -6.46 2.34
CA PRO A 100 -3.80 -5.18 2.86
C PRO A 100 -2.60 -5.33 3.80
N LEU A 101 -2.66 -6.34 4.68
CA LEU A 101 -1.60 -6.68 5.62
C LEU A 101 -0.28 -7.00 4.92
N THR A 102 -0.33 -7.86 3.91
CA THR A 102 0.86 -8.29 3.15
C THR A 102 1.41 -7.15 2.30
N VAL A 103 0.54 -6.36 1.67
CA VAL A 103 0.94 -5.19 0.86
C VAL A 103 1.77 -4.22 1.72
N MET A 104 1.25 -3.82 2.88
CA MET A 104 1.98 -2.88 3.74
C MET A 104 3.24 -3.47 4.34
N THR A 105 3.19 -4.72 4.79
CA THR A 105 4.39 -5.40 5.32
C THR A 105 5.49 -5.45 4.27
N SER A 106 5.11 -5.70 3.01
CA SER A 106 6.05 -5.72 1.89
C SER A 106 6.64 -4.33 1.61
N ALA A 107 5.84 -3.27 1.75
CA ALA A 107 6.30 -1.90 1.57
C ALA A 107 7.39 -1.50 2.57
N PHE A 108 7.28 -1.94 3.83
CA PHE A 108 8.27 -1.66 4.88
C PHE A 108 9.49 -2.59 4.84
N THR A 109 9.37 -3.80 4.28
CA THR A 109 10.46 -4.79 4.23
C THR A 109 11.23 -4.82 2.90
N GLY A 110 10.75 -4.11 1.87
CA GLY A 110 11.37 -4.06 0.54
C GLY A 110 11.21 -5.33 -0.30
N ARG A 111 10.42 -6.30 0.18
CA ARG A 111 10.21 -7.60 -0.48
C ARG A 111 8.85 -8.18 -0.09
N ILE A 112 8.33 -9.12 -0.88
CA ILE A 112 7.03 -9.74 -0.59
C ILE A 112 7.11 -10.50 0.76
N THR A 113 6.44 -9.97 1.77
CA THR A 113 6.52 -10.46 3.15
C THR A 113 5.12 -10.57 3.75
N ALA A 114 4.78 -11.73 4.29
CA ALA A 114 3.53 -11.94 5.01
C ALA A 114 3.56 -11.24 6.38
N TRP A 115 2.42 -10.66 6.77
CA TRP A 115 2.27 -10.02 8.08
C TRP A 115 2.39 -11.03 9.23
N LYS A 116 3.15 -10.65 10.26
CA LYS A 116 3.21 -11.31 11.57
C LYS A 116 3.32 -10.24 12.66
N PRO A 117 2.76 -10.44 13.86
CA PRO A 117 2.82 -9.44 14.94
C PRO A 117 4.23 -8.96 15.30
N ASP A 118 5.24 -9.80 15.11
CA ASP A 118 6.65 -9.56 15.46
C ASP A 118 7.53 -9.17 14.26
N VAL A 119 6.94 -8.98 13.07
CA VAL A 119 7.70 -8.86 11.80
C VAL A 119 8.66 -7.67 11.75
N PHE A 120 8.40 -6.59 12.51
CA PHE A 120 9.25 -5.40 12.57
C PHE A 120 10.15 -5.34 13.81
N SER A 121 10.06 -6.33 14.70
CA SER A 121 10.85 -6.41 15.93
C SER A 121 12.11 -7.27 15.80
N GLN A 122 12.41 -7.75 14.59
CA GLN A 122 13.57 -8.61 14.29
C GLN A 122 14.81 -7.83 13.89
#